data_AF-A0A166G784-F1
#
_entry.id   AF-A0A166G784-F1
#
_cell.length_a   1.000
_cell.length_b   1.000
_cell.length_c   1.000
_cell.angle_alpha   90.00
_cell.angle_beta   90.00
_cell.angle_gamma   90.00
#
_symmetry.space_group_name_H-M   'P 1'
#
loop_
_entity.id
_entity.type
_entity.pdbx_description
1 polymer ?
#
loop_
_entity_poly.entity_id
_entity_poly.type
_entity_poly.pdbx_seq_one_letter_code
_entity_poly.pdbx_strand_id
1 'polypeptide(L)'
;MLIPYSPVIRTHPVTGFKTLFVNRTFTKSIVELSPDESDQVLDYLFRHITENHDLQVRYNWKKNDLAIWDNRCTFHTATNDYDAHRQGNRVVSVGEKPYFDANSKSRRETLGVSVP
;
A
#
# COMPACT_ATOMS: atom_id res chain seq x y z
N MET A 1 23.95 8.49 8.99
CA MET A 1 22.74 7.64 9.03
C MET A 1 22.16 7.63 7.63
N LEU A 2 22.20 6.50 6.91
CA LEU A 2 21.63 6.42 5.56
C LEU A 2 20.10 6.41 5.69
N ILE A 3 19.43 7.33 5.01
CA ILE A 3 17.96 7.29 4.89
C ILE A 3 17.64 6.15 3.91
N PRO A 4 16.88 5.12 4.32
CA PRO A 4 16.50 4.05 3.41
C PRO A 4 15.60 4.61 2.31
N TYR A 5 15.96 4.37 1.05
CA TYR A 5 15.13 4.67 -0.11
C TYR A 5 14.43 3.41 -0.61
N SER A 6 13.26 3.58 -1.21
CA SER A 6 12.47 2.49 -1.80
C SER A 6 11.72 3.02 -3.02
N PRO A 7 11.40 2.16 -4.00
CA PRO A 7 10.71 2.61 -5.19
C PRO A 7 9.26 2.97 -4.86
N VAL A 8 8.76 4.07 -5.44
CA VAL A 8 7.35 4.51 -5.30
C VAL A 8 6.40 3.44 -5.84
N ILE A 9 6.79 2.78 -6.93
CA ILE A 9 6.10 1.62 -7.48
C ILE A 9 6.99 0.39 -7.27
N ARG A 10 6.48 -0.65 -6.61
CA ARG A 10 7.19 -1.92 -6.50
C ARG A 10 6.54 -3.00 -7.36
N THR A 11 7.35 -3.94 -7.82
CA THR A 11 6.89 -5.16 -8.48
C THR A 11 6.63 -6.23 -7.43
N HIS A 12 5.44 -6.79 -7.44
CA HIS A 12 5.08 -7.89 -6.55
C HIS A 12 5.83 -9.17 -6.98
N PRO A 13 6.66 -9.79 -6.13
CA PRO A 13 7.60 -10.85 -6.56
C PRO A 13 6.92 -12.12 -7.06
N VAL A 14 5.70 -12.41 -6.58
CA VAL A 14 4.95 -13.62 -6.96
C VAL A 14 4.08 -13.39 -8.21
N THR A 15 3.31 -12.31 -8.25
CA THR A 15 2.35 -12.04 -9.34
C THR A 15 2.97 -11.27 -10.50
N GLY A 16 4.12 -10.64 -10.31
CA GLY A 16 4.73 -9.72 -11.27
C GLY A 16 3.98 -8.40 -11.43
N PHE A 17 2.99 -8.10 -10.57
CA PHE A 17 2.16 -6.91 -10.71
C PHE A 17 2.80 -5.65 -10.13
N LYS A 18 2.59 -4.51 -10.79
CA LYS A 18 2.90 -3.20 -10.23
C LYS A 18 1.98 -2.89 -9.04
N THR A 19 2.56 -2.40 -7.95
CA THR A 19 1.84 -1.99 -6.73
C THR A 19 2.40 -0.66 -6.22
N LEU A 20 1.53 0.18 -5.68
CA LEU A 20 1.93 1.45 -5.08
C LEU A 20 2.57 1.20 -3.71
N PHE A 21 3.74 1.79 -3.47
CA PHE A 21 4.54 1.60 -2.26
C PHE A 21 4.91 2.94 -1.62
N VAL A 22 3.88 3.69 -1.23
CA VAL A 22 4.02 4.92 -0.44
C VAL A 22 3.06 4.89 0.74
N ASN A 23 3.44 5.47 1.87
CA ASN A 23 2.61 5.52 3.05
C ASN A 23 2.76 6.88 3.75
N ARG A 24 1.65 7.55 4.07
CA ARG A 24 1.64 8.89 4.67
C ARG A 24 2.43 8.99 5.99
N THR A 25 2.54 7.89 6.74
CA THR A 25 3.29 7.83 8.01
C THR A 25 4.79 7.65 7.82
N PHE A 26 5.23 7.01 6.73
CA PHE A 26 6.63 6.57 6.56
C PHE A 26 7.37 7.25 5.40
N THR A 27 6.67 7.62 4.33
CA THR A 27 7.26 8.24 3.14
C THR A 27 7.44 9.73 3.39
N LYS A 28 8.67 10.23 3.22
CA LYS A 28 9.03 11.64 3.47
C LYS A 28 9.06 12.49 2.22
N SER A 29 9.67 11.99 1.14
CA SER A 29 9.82 12.69 -0.12
C SER A 29 10.07 11.72 -1.26
N ILE A 30 9.89 12.20 -2.49
CA ILE A 30 10.28 11.49 -3.71
C ILE A 30 11.64 12.03 -4.14
N VAL A 31 12.60 11.13 -4.32
CA VAL A 31 13.95 11.48 -4.80
C VAL A 31 13.84 12.03 -6.22
N GLU A 32 14.68 13.01 -6.55
CA GLU A 32 14.73 13.70 -7.86
C GLU A 32 13.59 14.69 -8.14
N LEU A 33 12.63 14.85 -7.24
CA LEU A 33 11.64 15.93 -7.29
C LEU A 33 12.05 17.08 -6.36
N SER A 34 11.66 18.31 -6.71
CA SER A 34 11.71 19.41 -5.75
C SER A 34 10.75 19.15 -4.58
N PRO A 35 10.94 19.80 -3.41
CA PRO A 35 10.06 19.60 -2.26
C PRO A 35 8.57 19.81 -2.58
N ASP A 36 8.25 20.88 -3.32
CA ASP A 36 6.86 21.22 -3.68
C ASP A 36 6.26 20.16 -4.62
N GLU A 37 6.99 19.73 -5.65
CA GLU A 37 6.54 18.66 -6.55
C GLU A 37 6.36 17.33 -5.81
N SER A 38 7.31 16.98 -4.94
CA SER A 38 7.26 15.77 -4.13
C SER A 38 6.01 15.77 -3.24
N ASP A 39 5.71 16.87 -2.56
CA ASP A 39 4.57 16.97 -1.66
C ASP A 39 3.24 16.85 -2.42
N GLN A 40 3.12 17.51 -3.58
CA GLN A 40 1.93 17.44 -4.42
C GLN A 40 1.69 16.01 -4.96
N VAL A 41 2.73 15.36 -5.47
CA VAL A 41 2.63 13.98 -5.98
C VAL A 41 2.29 13.00 -4.85
N LEU A 42 2.95 13.11 -3.70
CA LEU A 42 2.67 12.24 -2.56
C LEU A 42 1.26 12.44 -2.03
N ASP A 43 0.76 13.67 -1.93
CA ASP A 43 -0.60 13.91 -1.47
C ASP A 43 -1.64 13.28 -2.41
N TYR A 44 -1.47 13.44 -3.72
CA TYR A 44 -2.31 12.76 -4.71
C TYR A 44 -2.29 11.23 -4.52
N LEU A 45 -1.11 10.63 -4.39
CA LEU A 45 -0.97 9.17 -4.21
C LEU A 45 -1.60 8.70 -2.89
N PHE A 46 -1.43 9.46 -1.81
CA PHE A 46 -2.05 9.14 -0.53
C PHE A 46 -3.58 9.20 -0.62
N ARG A 47 -4.13 10.24 -1.23
CA ARG A 47 -5.57 10.37 -1.47
C ARG A 47 -6.10 9.24 -2.35
N HIS A 48 -5.36 8.84 -3.39
CA HIS A 48 -5.73 7.69 -4.21
C HIS A 48 -5.86 6.40 -3.40
N ILE A 49 -5.03 6.21 -2.37
CA ILE A 49 -5.13 5.06 -1.45
C ILE A 49 -6.32 5.22 -0.48
N THR A 50 -6.50 6.40 0.11
CA THR A 50 -7.41 6.59 1.26
C THR A 50 -8.83 7.01 0.89
N GLU A 51 -9.04 7.66 -0.25
CA GLU A 51 -10.34 8.20 -0.67
C GLU A 51 -11.01 7.35 -1.78
N ASN A 52 -10.27 6.41 -2.37
CA ASN A 52 -10.84 5.53 -3.37
C ASN A 52 -11.57 4.35 -2.72
N HIS A 53 -12.88 4.48 -2.56
CA HIS A 53 -13.73 3.47 -1.93
C HIS A 53 -13.85 2.16 -2.74
N ASP A 54 -13.64 2.18 -4.06
CA ASP A 54 -13.66 0.97 -4.90
C ASP A 54 -12.49 0.03 -4.57
N LEU A 55 -11.43 0.54 -3.94
CA LEU A 55 -10.24 -0.21 -3.54
C LEU A 55 -10.28 -0.68 -2.08
N GLN A 56 -11.35 -0.40 -1.34
CA GLN A 56 -11.41 -0.61 0.09
C GLN A 56 -12.33 -1.76 0.48
N VAL A 57 -11.90 -2.49 1.51
CA VAL A 57 -12.73 -3.44 2.25
C VAL A 57 -12.72 -3.03 3.71
N ARG A 58 -13.90 -2.82 4.29
CA ARG A 58 -14.08 -2.58 5.72
C ARG A 58 -14.66 -3.82 6.38
N TYR A 59 -13.96 -4.33 7.39
CA TYR A 59 -14.35 -5.57 8.06
C TYR A 59 -14.80 -5.31 9.50
N ASN A 60 -15.98 -5.82 9.86
CA ASN A 60 -16.51 -5.76 11.23
C ASN A 60 -16.12 -7.04 11.99
N TRP A 61 -15.17 -6.91 12.89
CA TRP A 61 -14.61 -8.04 13.64
C TRP A 61 -15.58 -8.64 14.65
N LYS A 62 -15.68 -9.97 14.66
CA LYS A 62 -16.27 -10.81 15.71
C LYS A 62 -15.21 -11.62 16.43
N LYS A 63 -15.61 -12.25 17.53
CA LYS A 63 -14.72 -13.09 18.33
C LYS A 63 -14.22 -14.26 17.48
N ASN A 64 -12.90 -14.46 17.49
CA ASN A 64 -12.18 -15.50 16.73
C ASN A 64 -12.12 -15.31 15.22
N ASP A 65 -12.53 -14.14 14.70
CA ASP A 65 -12.31 -13.84 13.28
C ASP A 65 -10.82 -13.72 12.97
N LEU A 66 -10.45 -14.10 11.74
CA LEU A 66 -9.09 -14.04 11.22
C LEU A 66 -9.10 -13.32 9.87
N ALA A 67 -8.17 -12.38 9.70
CA ALA A 67 -7.87 -11.80 8.40
C ALA A 67 -6.41 -12.08 8.03
N ILE A 68 -6.20 -12.42 6.77
CA ILE A 68 -4.88 -12.52 6.15
C ILE A 68 -4.87 -11.53 5.00
N TRP A 69 -3.83 -10.72 4.92
CA TRP A 69 -3.64 -9.78 3.83
C TRP A 69 -2.20 -9.81 3.36
N ASP A 70 -2.01 -9.49 2.08
CA ASP A 70 -0.69 -9.37 1.49
C ASP A 70 -0.17 -7.94 1.65
N ASN A 71 0.72 -7.73 2.63
CA ASN A 71 1.40 -6.45 2.86
C ASN A 71 2.24 -6.00 1.63
N ARG A 72 2.38 -6.90 0.64
CA ARG A 72 2.76 -6.81 -0.79
C ARG A 72 2.02 -5.77 -1.62
N CYS A 73 0.75 -5.54 -1.31
CA CYS A 73 -0.14 -4.76 -2.17
C CYS A 73 -1.29 -4.08 -1.43
N THR A 74 -1.33 -4.17 -0.10
CA THR A 74 -2.42 -3.62 0.71
C THR A 74 -1.94 -2.59 1.72
N PHE A 75 -2.79 -1.62 2.01
CA PHE A 75 -2.70 -0.75 3.17
C PHE A 75 -3.83 -1.09 4.14
N HIS A 76 -3.64 -0.82 5.43
CA HIS A 76 -4.67 -1.05 6.43
C HIS A 76 -4.61 0.03 7.51
N THR A 77 -5.76 0.31 8.11
CA THR A 77 -5.90 1.17 9.27
C THR A 77 -6.90 0.55 10.23
N ALA A 78 -6.68 0.71 11.53
CA ALA A 78 -7.68 0.40 12.53
C ALA A 78 -8.58 1.63 12.69
N THR A 79 -9.88 1.48 12.43
CA THR A 79 -10.85 2.53 12.72
C THR A 79 -11.02 2.64 14.23
N ASN A 80 -10.79 3.83 14.78
CA ASN A 80 -10.92 4.09 16.21
C ASN A 80 -12.32 4.64 16.54
N ASP A 81 -13.34 3.84 16.27
CA ASP A 81 -14.76 4.18 16.40
C ASP A 81 -15.48 3.36 17.48
N TYR A 82 -14.80 3.05 18.59
CA TYR A 82 -15.32 2.22 19.68
C TYR A 82 -14.79 2.68 21.04
N ASP A 83 -15.62 2.52 22.08
CA ASP A 83 -15.25 2.87 23.47
C ASP A 83 -14.77 1.66 24.28
N ALA A 84 -15.04 0.44 23.81
CA ALA A 84 -14.70 -0.79 24.50
C ALA A 84 -13.24 -1.21 24.28
N HIS A 85 -12.66 -1.94 25.22
CA HIS A 85 -11.34 -2.52 25.04
C HIS A 85 -11.34 -3.53 23.88
N ARG A 86 -10.41 -3.34 22.92
CA ARG A 86 -10.25 -4.20 21.75
C ARG A 86 -8.78 -4.61 21.60
N GLN A 87 -8.54 -5.92 21.51
CA GLN A 87 -7.22 -6.51 21.31
C GLN A 87 -7.25 -7.49 20.14
N GLY A 88 -6.14 -7.58 19.41
CA GLY A 88 -5.88 -8.62 18.42
C GLY A 88 -4.41 -9.01 18.43
N ASN A 89 -4.12 -10.27 18.09
CA ASN A 89 -2.76 -10.76 17.94
C ASN A 89 -2.37 -10.73 16.46
N ARG A 90 -1.17 -10.25 16.15
CA ARG A 90 -0.67 -10.18 14.77
C ARG A 90 0.64 -10.93 14.66
N VAL A 91 0.71 -11.82 13.68
CA VAL A 91 1.96 -12.47 13.24
C VAL A 91 2.30 -11.90 11.86
N VAL A 92 3.58 -11.59 11.64
CA VAL A 92 4.08 -11.08 10.36
C VAL A 92 5.18 -12.01 9.85
N SER A 93 5.13 -12.31 8.56
CA SER A 93 6.23 -13.02 7.89
C SER A 93 7.33 -12.03 7.51
N VAL A 94 8.56 -12.53 7.38
CA VAL A 94 9.68 -11.75 6.84
C VAL A 94 9.42 -11.51 5.34
N GLY A 95 9.50 -10.25 4.92
CA GLY A 95 9.36 -9.85 3.52
C GLY A 95 10.70 -9.69 2.81
N GLU A 96 10.65 -9.74 1.48
CA GLU A 96 11.77 -9.44 0.60
C GLU A 96 12.06 -7.93 0.51
N LYS A 97 13.24 -7.57 -0.03
CA LYS A 97 13.56 -6.18 -0.36
C LYS A 97 12.68 -5.71 -1.53
N PRO A 98 11.96 -4.58 -1.42
CA PRO A 98 11.19 -4.04 -2.53
C PRO A 98 12.08 -3.69 -3.73
N TYR A 99 11.61 -4.01 -4.94
CA TYR A 99 12.25 -3.67 -6.19
C TYR A 99 11.23 -3.22 -7.23
N PHE A 100 11.71 -2.57 -8.28
CA PHE A 100 10.91 -2.20 -9.44
C PHE A 100 11.49 -2.85 -10.69
N ASP A 101 10.66 -3.57 -11.44
CA ASP A 101 10.96 -4.05 -12.78
C ASP A 101 10.17 -3.22 -13.80
N ALA A 102 10.87 -2.58 -14.73
CA ALA A 102 10.26 -1.78 -15.79
C ALA A 102 9.25 -2.59 -16.63
N ASN A 103 9.51 -3.89 -16.83
CA ASN A 103 8.68 -4.78 -17.65
C ASN A 103 7.47 -5.37 -16.90
N SER A 104 7.39 -5.15 -15.57
CA SER A 104 6.23 -5.59 -14.79
C SER A 104 4.94 -4.93 -15.30
N LYS A 105 3.81 -5.63 -15.20
CA LYS A 105 2.52 -5.14 -15.69
C LYS A 105 1.60 -4.79 -14.53
N SER A 106 0.64 -3.92 -14.77
CA SER A 106 -0.51 -3.77 -13.86
C SER A 106 -1.41 -5.02 -13.94
N ARG A 107 -2.27 -5.17 -12.92
CA ARG A 107 -3.29 -6.21 -12.92
C ARG A 107 -4.24 -6.05 -14.13
N ARG A 108 -4.64 -4.83 -14.49
CA ARG A 108 -5.54 -4.58 -15.63
C ARG A 108 -4.90 -4.97 -16.97
N GLU A 109 -3.66 -4.59 -17.20
CA GLU A 109 -2.92 -4.97 -18.42
C GLU A 109 -2.78 -6.48 -18.54
N THR A 110 -2.52 -7.18 -17.44
CA THR A 110 -2.44 -8.65 -17.43
C THR A 110 -3.78 -9.30 -17.75
N LEU A 111 -4.88 -8.72 -17.27
CA LEU A 111 -6.23 -9.22 -17.48
C LEU A 111 -6.86 -8.78 -18.81
N GLY A 112 -6.17 -7.96 -19.62
CA GLY A 112 -6.70 -7.45 -20.89
C GLY A 112 -7.91 -6.53 -20.73
N VAL A 113 -8.10 -5.90 -19.57
CA VAL A 113 -9.23 -5.00 -19.30
C VAL A 113 -8.90 -3.62 -19.84
N SER A 114 -9.72 -3.10 -20.76
CA SER A 114 -9.56 -1.75 -21.31
C SER A 114 -9.76 -0.67 -20.24
N VAL A 115 -8.99 0.41 -20.34
CA VAL A 115 -9.25 1.64 -19.56
C VAL A 115 -10.57 2.23 -20.07
N PRO A 116 -11.50 2.66 -19.19
CA PRO A 116 -12.68 3.40 -19.59
C PRO A 116 -12.34 4.65 -20.41
#